data_AF-A0A940FV39-F1
#
_entry.id   AF-A0A940FV39-F1
#
_cell.length_a   1.000
_cell.length_b   1.000
_cell.length_c   1.000
_cell.angle_alpha   90.00
_cell.angle_beta   90.00
_cell.angle_gamma   90.00
#
_symmetry.space_group_name_H-M   'P 1'
#
loop_
_entity.id
_entity.type
_entity.pdbx_description
1 polymer ?
#
loop_
_entity_poly.entity_id
_entity_poly.type
_entity_poly.pdbx_seq_one_letter_code
_entity_poly.pdbx_strand_id
1 'polypeptide(L)'
;LDQDRSRWDRLLIGRGLDALQRAQQLGGALGPYALQAAIAACHARALTAADTDWVRIVALYDALAQLSPSPVVELNRAVAVSMAFGPEAALERVDALRDEPKLAGYHLLPSVR
;
A
#
# COMPACT_ATOMS: atom_id res chain seq x y z
N LEU A 1 -1.43 -10.87 10.31
CA LEU A 1 -0.24 -10.03 10.03
C LEU A 1 1.05 -10.78 10.42
N ASP A 2 0.97 -12.11 10.53
CA ASP A 2 1.86 -12.91 11.39
C ASP A 2 3.06 -13.47 10.63
N GLN A 3 3.56 -12.72 9.65
CA GLN A 3 4.77 -13.09 8.93
C GLN A 3 6.00 -12.80 9.79
N ASP A 4 6.85 -13.82 9.95
CA ASP A 4 8.17 -13.66 10.53
C ASP A 4 9.10 -12.97 9.51
N ARG A 5 9.21 -11.64 9.63
CA ARG A 5 10.05 -10.80 8.75
C ARG A 5 11.55 -11.00 8.97
N SER A 6 11.98 -11.73 10.00
CA SER A 6 13.39 -12.10 10.15
C SER A 6 13.85 -13.06 9.05
N ARG A 7 12.91 -13.83 8.48
CA ARG A 7 13.15 -14.79 7.40
C ARG A 7 13.17 -14.17 6.01
N TRP A 8 12.91 -12.88 5.89
CA TRP A 8 12.93 -12.20 4.60
C TRP A 8 14.37 -12.02 4.11
N ASP A 9 14.58 -12.19 2.80
CA ASP A 9 15.90 -12.06 2.21
C ASP A 9 16.37 -10.60 2.22
N ARG A 10 17.34 -10.30 3.10
CA ARG A 10 17.90 -8.96 3.28
C ARG A 10 18.67 -8.46 2.07
N LEU A 11 19.29 -9.36 1.30
CA LEU A 11 19.99 -9.00 0.08
C LEU A 11 19.00 -8.54 -1.00
N LEU A 12 17.90 -9.27 -1.18
CA LEU A 12 16.86 -8.89 -2.14
C LEU A 12 16.14 -7.60 -1.73
N ILE A 13 15.86 -7.41 -0.43
CA ILE A 13 15.33 -6.14 0.08
C ILE A 13 16.28 -4.99 -0.25
N GLY A 14 17.58 -5.13 0.06
CA GLY A 14 18.58 -4.10 -0.24
C GLY A 14 18.59 -3.71 -1.72
N ARG A 15 18.64 -4.70 -2.62
CA ARG A 15 18.59 -4.48 -4.07
C ARG A 15 17.32 -3.75 -4.53
N GLY A 16 16.16 -4.10 -3.95
CA GLY A 16 14.90 -3.42 -4.25
C GLY A 16 14.90 -1.95 -3.81
N LEU A 17 15.45 -1.67 -2.63
CA LEU A 17 15.59 -0.31 -2.11
C LEU A 17 16.55 0.53 -2.97
N ASP A 18 17.68 -0.04 -3.39
CA ASP A 18 18.64 0.63 -4.27
C ASP A 18 18.03 0.94 -5.65
N ALA A 19 17.28 -0.01 -6.21
CA ALA A 19 16.58 0.19 -7.48
C ALA A 19 15.51 1.30 -7.38
N LEU A 20 14.75 1.33 -6.29
CA LEU A 20 13.78 2.39 -6.02
C LEU A 20 14.47 3.76 -5.89
N GLN A 21 15.55 3.83 -5.12
CA GLN A 21 16.32 5.06 -4.97
C GLN A 21 16.86 5.56 -6.31
N ARG A 22 17.40 4.65 -7.13
CA ARG A 22 17.86 4.99 -8.49
C ARG A 22 16.73 5.53 -9.36
N ALA A 23 15.56 4.90 -9.34
CA ALA A 23 14.40 5.38 -10.11
C ALA A 23 13.98 6.80 -9.68
N GLN A 24 14.03 7.09 -8.38
CA GLN A 24 13.75 8.43 -7.85
C GLN A 24 14.78 9.47 -8.29
N GLN A 25 16.07 9.13 -8.25
CA GLN A 25 17.16 10.00 -8.71
C GLN A 25 17.08 10.33 -10.20
N LEU A 26 16.54 9.43 -11.00
CA LEU A 26 16.31 9.63 -12.44
C LEU A 26 15.00 10.38 -12.75
N GLY A 27 14.29 10.89 -11.73
CA GLY A 27 13.04 11.65 -11.89
C GLY A 27 11.78 10.78 -12.02
N GLY A 28 11.89 9.46 -11.87
CA GLY A 28 10.78 8.51 -11.99
C GLY A 28 9.96 8.33 -10.71
N ALA A 29 10.18 9.15 -9.67
CA ALA A 29 9.62 8.96 -8.33
C ALA A 29 8.08 8.86 -8.29
N LEU A 30 7.41 9.56 -9.21
CA LEU A 30 5.95 9.62 -9.29
C LEU A 30 5.35 8.67 -10.34
N GLY A 31 6.15 7.78 -10.93
CA GLY A 31 5.62 6.74 -11.83
C GLY A 31 4.82 5.69 -11.04
N PRO A 32 3.83 5.01 -11.67
CA PRO A 32 2.96 4.06 -10.97
C PRO A 32 3.75 2.93 -10.31
N TYR A 33 4.79 2.42 -10.99
CA TYR A 33 5.67 1.38 -10.43
C TYR A 33 6.58 1.89 -9.32
N ALA A 34 7.03 3.15 -9.36
CA ALA A 34 7.85 3.73 -8.30
C ALA A 34 7.02 3.95 -7.02
N LEU A 35 5.75 4.36 -7.16
CA LEU A 35 4.82 4.49 -6.05
C LEU A 35 4.49 3.13 -5.42
N GLN A 36 4.20 2.11 -6.23
CA GLN A 36 3.98 0.75 -5.76
C GLN A 36 5.23 0.16 -5.07
N ALA A 37 6.41 0.38 -5.66
CA ALA A 37 7.68 -0.02 -5.04
C ALA A 37 7.95 0.72 -3.73
N ALA A 38 7.55 1.99 -3.61
CA ALA A 38 7.65 2.75 -2.37
C ALA A 38 6.71 2.20 -1.28
N ILE A 39 5.50 1.74 -1.64
CA ILE A 39 4.58 1.07 -0.70
C ILE A 39 5.21 -0.23 -0.21
N ALA A 40 5.72 -1.07 -1.13
CA ALA A 40 6.42 -2.30 -0.77
C ALA A 40 7.66 -2.03 0.10
N ALA A 41 8.40 -0.96 -0.18
CA ALA A 41 9.57 -0.56 0.60
C ALA A 41 9.21 -0.18 2.05
N CYS A 42 8.03 0.40 2.30
CA CYS A 42 7.56 0.68 3.66
C CYS A 42 7.40 -0.61 4.46
N HIS A 43 6.80 -1.64 3.86
CA HIS A 43 6.71 -2.96 4.48
C HIS A 43 8.09 -3.61 4.67
N ALA A 44 8.95 -3.55 3.65
CA ALA A 44 10.26 -4.20 3.66
C ALA A 44 11.25 -3.61 4.69
N ARG A 45 11.12 -2.32 5.02
CA ARG A 45 11.96 -1.64 6.01
C ARG A 45 11.55 -1.97 7.45
N ALA A 46 10.28 -2.26 7.67
CA ALA A 46 9.74 -2.49 9.01
C ALA A 46 10.06 -3.90 9.53
N LEU A 47 10.66 -3.97 10.72
CA LEU A 47 11.08 -5.23 11.35
C LEU A 47 9.90 -6.08 11.80
N THR A 48 8.83 -5.45 12.26
CA THR A 48 7.55 -6.10 12.56
C THR A 48 6.42 -5.47 11.75
N ALA A 49 5.27 -6.14 11.71
CA ALA A 49 4.07 -5.58 11.10
C ALA A 49 3.65 -4.24 11.73
N ALA A 50 3.78 -4.12 13.05
CA ALA A 50 3.43 -2.91 13.80
C ALA A 50 4.35 -1.73 13.47
N ASP A 51 5.62 -1.98 13.11
CA ASP A 51 6.58 -0.93 12.75
C ASP A 51 6.38 -0.39 11.32
N THR A 52 5.40 -0.91 10.57
CA THR A 52 5.14 -0.46 9.21
C THR A 52 4.65 1.00 9.24
N ASP A 53 5.28 1.87 8.45
CA ASP A 53 4.88 3.27 8.32
C ASP A 53 3.58 3.39 7.49
N TRP A 54 2.46 3.12 8.15
CA TRP A 54 1.13 3.14 7.53
C TRP A 54 0.70 4.53 7.08
N VAL A 55 1.10 5.58 7.80
CA VAL A 55 0.83 6.98 7.41
C VAL A 55 1.49 7.29 6.06
N ARG A 56 2.73 6.86 5.86
CA ARG A 56 3.40 7.00 4.56
C ARG A 56 2.73 6.15 3.48
N ILE A 57 2.29 4.94 3.79
CA ILE A 57 1.57 4.10 2.81
C ILE A 57 0.26 4.77 2.37
N VAL A 58 -0.49 5.41 3.26
CA VAL A 58 -1.68 6.19 2.90
C VAL A 58 -1.32 7.28 1.90
N ALA A 59 -0.29 8.09 2.18
CA ALA A 59 0.14 9.16 1.29
C ALA A 59 0.61 8.65 -0.09
N LEU A 60 1.25 7.47 -0.13
CA LEU A 60 1.66 6.84 -1.39
C LEU A 60 0.45 6.33 -2.19
N TYR A 61 -0.55 5.77 -1.52
CA TYR A 61 -1.80 5.41 -2.16
C TYR A 61 -2.60 6.63 -2.63
N ASP A 62 -2.60 7.75 -1.89
CA ASP A 62 -3.19 9.02 -2.33
C ASP A 62 -2.58 9.48 -3.66
N ALA A 63 -1.25 9.43 -3.77
CA ALA A 63 -0.55 9.77 -5.01
C ALA A 63 -0.85 8.77 -6.13
N LEU A 64 -0.88 7.48 -5.83
CA LEU A 64 -1.16 6.43 -6.83
C LEU A 64 -2.60 6.52 -7.35
N ALA A 65 -3.57 6.82 -6.49
CA ALA A 65 -4.97 7.00 -6.85
C ALA A 65 -5.17 8.18 -7.82
N GLN A 66 -4.46 9.29 -7.60
CA GLN A 66 -4.51 10.44 -8.51
C GLN A 66 -3.92 10.12 -9.89
N LEU A 67 -2.82 9.34 -9.92
CA LEU A 67 -2.13 9.00 -11.16
C LEU A 67 -2.82 7.87 -11.94
N SER A 68 -3.31 6.87 -11.23
CA SER A 68 -3.91 5.66 -11.79
C SER A 68 -5.17 5.28 -10.99
N PRO A 69 -6.29 5.98 -11.25
CA PRO A 69 -7.54 5.73 -10.55
C PRO A 69 -8.00 4.28 -10.74
N SER A 70 -8.14 3.56 -9.64
CA SER A 70 -8.57 2.16 -9.64
C SER A 70 -9.26 1.82 -8.34
N PRO A 71 -10.39 1.11 -8.37
CA PRO A 71 -11.10 0.74 -7.15
C PRO A 71 -10.31 -0.27 -6.29
N VAL A 72 -9.37 -1.02 -6.88
CA VAL A 72 -8.42 -1.85 -6.12
C VAL A 72 -7.40 -0.99 -5.38
N VAL A 73 -6.97 0.12 -5.98
CA VAL A 73 -6.09 1.10 -5.32
C VAL A 73 -6.84 1.76 -4.15
N GLU A 74 -8.09 2.15 -4.35
CA GLU A 74 -8.92 2.71 -3.27
C GLU A 74 -9.19 1.70 -2.14
N LEU A 75 -9.46 0.44 -2.48
CA LEU A 75 -9.66 -0.61 -1.47
C LEU A 75 -8.40 -0.82 -0.63
N ASN A 76 -7.23 -0.93 -1.26
CA ASN A 76 -5.96 -1.06 -0.55
C ASN A 76 -5.62 0.19 0.28
N ARG A 77 -5.98 1.36 -0.23
CA ARG A 77 -5.86 2.62 0.51
C ARG A 77 -6.73 2.61 1.77
N ALA A 78 -7.96 2.11 1.69
CA ALA A 78 -8.83 1.97 2.85
C ALA A 78 -8.20 1.05 3.93
N VAL A 79 -7.56 -0.05 3.53
CA VAL A 79 -6.78 -0.89 4.45
C VAL A 79 -5.66 -0.09 5.11
N ALA A 80 -4.88 0.68 4.34
CA ALA A 80 -3.80 1.49 4.90
C ALA A 80 -4.30 2.55 5.89
N VAL A 81 -5.45 3.18 5.60
CA VAL A 81 -6.12 4.14 6.51
C VAL A 81 -6.56 3.45 7.80
N SER A 82 -7.16 2.25 7.70
CA SER A 82 -7.56 1.45 8.86
C SER A 82 -6.37 1.15 9.78
N MET A 83 -5.23 0.75 9.18
CA MET A 83 -4.01 0.45 9.93
C MET A 83 -3.34 1.70 10.54
N ALA A 84 -3.46 2.87 9.91
CA ALA A 84 -2.86 4.11 10.40
C ALA A 84 -3.71 4.83 11.45
N PHE A 85 -5.04 4.81 11.29
CA PHE A 85 -5.96 5.69 12.00
C PHE A 85 -7.14 4.96 12.66
N GLY A 86 -7.14 3.62 12.61
CA GLY A 86 -8.21 2.79 13.16
C GLY A 86 -9.29 2.44 12.14
N PRO A 87 -10.03 1.35 12.39
CA PRO A 87 -11.03 0.82 11.44
C PRO A 87 -12.16 1.81 11.16
N GLU A 88 -12.55 2.63 12.13
CA GLU A 88 -13.62 3.63 11.98
C GLU A 88 -13.27 4.66 10.89
N ALA A 89 -12.01 5.06 10.78
CA ALA A 89 -11.55 6.03 9.77
C ALA A 89 -11.59 5.48 8.34
N ALA A 90 -11.59 4.15 8.18
CA ALA A 90 -11.65 3.48 6.88
C ALA A 90 -13.07 3.10 6.46
N LEU A 91 -14.01 2.97 7.40
CA LEU A 91 -15.34 2.42 7.15
C LEU A 91 -16.09 3.18 6.05
N GLU A 92 -16.10 4.52 6.10
CA GLU A 92 -16.73 5.36 5.08
C GLU A 92 -16.14 5.12 3.67
N ARG A 93 -14.84 4.85 3.58
CA ARG A 93 -14.14 4.60 2.30
C ARG A 93 -14.51 3.23 1.75
N VAL A 94 -14.59 2.21 2.60
CA VAL A 94 -14.98 0.86 2.20
C VAL A 94 -16.44 0.82 1.79
N ASP A 95 -17.32 1.51 2.52
CA ASP A 95 -18.75 1.59 2.19
C ASP A 95 -19.00 2.29 0.84
N ALA A 96 -18.21 3.32 0.51
CA ALA A 96 -18.27 3.96 -0.82
C ALA A 96 -17.90 3.02 -1.98
N LEU A 97 -17.12 1.96 -1.71
CA LEU A 97 -16.72 0.96 -2.71
C LEU A 97 -17.69 -0.22 -2.81
N ARG A 98 -18.70 -0.31 -1.93
CA ARG A 98 -19.63 -1.45 -1.87
C ARG A 98 -20.32 -1.71 -3.20
N ASP A 99 -20.81 -0.63 -3.83
CA ASP A 99 -21.64 -0.71 -5.02
C ASP A 99 -20.81 -0.48 -6.30
N GLU A 100 -19.47 -0.50 -6.22
CA GLU A 100 -18.57 -0.33 -7.35
C GLU A 100 -18.62 -1.55 -8.29
N PRO A 101 -19.10 -1.40 -9.55
CA PRO A 101 -19.28 -2.52 -10.46
C PRO A 101 -17.98 -3.27 -10.78
N LYS A 102 -16.84 -2.57 -10.80
CA LYS A 102 -15.53 -3.18 -11.06
C LYS A 102 -15.04 -4.08 -9.92
N LEU A 103 -15.63 -3.98 -8.72
CA LEU A 103 -15.36 -4.86 -7.58
C LEU A 103 -16.45 -5.93 -7.40
N ALA A 104 -17.43 -6.01 -8.29
CA ALA A 104 -18.46 -7.04 -8.23
C ALA A 104 -17.83 -8.44 -8.26
N GLY A 105 -18.07 -9.24 -7.22
CA GLY A 105 -17.48 -10.58 -7.07
C GLY A 105 -16.01 -10.60 -6.65
N TYR A 106 -15.40 -9.45 -6.31
CA TYR A 106 -14.04 -9.40 -5.82
C TYR A 106 -13.97 -9.84 -4.35
N HIS A 107 -13.46 -11.06 -4.13
CA HIS A 107 -13.45 -11.74 -2.84
C HIS A 107 -12.74 -10.98 -1.70
N LEU A 108 -11.87 -10.01 -2.00
CA LEU A 108 -11.20 -9.22 -0.96
C LEU A 108 -12.02 -8.03 -0.46
N LEU A 109 -13.04 -7.59 -1.20
CA LEU A 109 -13.88 -6.47 -0.75
C LEU A 109 -14.62 -6.78 0.58
N PRO A 110 -15.23 -7.97 0.78
CA PRO A 110 -15.82 -8.33 2.08
C PRO A 110 -14.81 -8.48 3.22
N SER A 111 -13.55 -8.78 2.92
CA SER A 111 -12.50 -9.04 3.93
C SER A 111 -11.89 -7.77 4.53
N VAL A 112 -12.15 -6.61 3.93
CA VAL A 112 -11.64 -5.30 4.36
C VAL A 112 -12.65 -4.54 5.24
N ARG A 113 -13.91 -4.99 5.26
CA ARG A 113 -14.98 -4.48 6.12
C ARG A 113 -14.96 -5.19 7.47
#